data_AF-A0A9W9S2B9-F1
#
_entry.id   AF-A0A9W9S2B9-F1
#
_cell.length_a   1.000
_cell.length_b   1.000
_cell.length_c   1.000
_cell.angle_alpha   90.00
_cell.angle_beta   90.00
_cell.angle_gamma   90.00
#
_symmetry.space_group_name_H-M   'P 1'
#
loop_
_entity.id
_entity.type
_entity.pdbx_description
1 polymer ?
#
loop_
_entity_poly.entity_id
_entity_poly.type
_entity_poly.pdbx_seq_one_letter_code
_entity_poly.pdbx_strand_id
1 'polypeptide(L)'
;MPMLIHSFAQIFGMDPLPVDRGSIAFFSRATWIQHALGDPCAFHTTLYAASAHLDAFQGANISTMTLYHHTVALQLLQGRLHDPDAVMSESLMACVATLVFFSAAFGDKESSGIHKKALMKMIKAKGGLVDPTIGTFLSEVITAGVLSEAIIIDTTLDIPFLDVPPTPLVPPSFFISAILRRAATKKGGYYNLSPSTTEIFREIQSVISLQSDEPGIRAKWASRIAPLLLSLDHRHTGQFINDEFLVSDTEAISEACHVAALIFWLLFLDDHEYLAPFSMDVLQLLVEKLRFAVSCGSMDTWMRTAPEAHTFP
;
A
#
# COMPACT_ATOMS: atom_id res chain seq x y z
N MET A 1 -22.52 -3.72 -13.52
CA MET A 1 -21.47 -2.91 -14.18
C MET A 1 -21.34 -1.49 -13.61
N PRO A 2 -22.39 -0.65 -13.49
CA PRO A 2 -22.25 0.71 -12.92
C PRO A 2 -21.66 0.72 -11.51
N MET A 3 -22.02 -0.27 -10.69
CA MET A 3 -21.50 -0.44 -9.33
C MET A 3 -19.99 -0.65 -9.26
N LEU A 4 -19.39 -1.39 -10.20
CA LEU A 4 -17.95 -1.66 -10.17
C LEU A 4 -17.12 -0.44 -10.55
N ILE A 5 -17.58 0.35 -11.53
CA ILE A 5 -16.93 1.62 -11.90
C ILE A 5 -17.00 2.60 -10.73
N HIS A 6 -18.17 2.71 -10.09
CA HIS A 6 -18.35 3.51 -8.90
C HIS A 6 -17.44 3.03 -7.76
N SER A 7 -17.39 1.72 -7.52
CA SER A 7 -16.49 1.11 -6.53
C SER A 7 -15.03 1.45 -6.82
N PHE A 8 -14.59 1.37 -8.08
CA PHE A 8 -13.23 1.72 -8.47
C PHE A 8 -12.92 3.19 -8.15
N ALA A 9 -13.82 4.11 -8.51
CA ALA A 9 -13.65 5.54 -8.25
C ALA A 9 -13.63 5.86 -6.75
N GLN A 10 -14.43 5.16 -5.95
CA GLN A 10 -14.44 5.33 -4.50
C GLN A 10 -13.15 4.80 -3.85
N ILE A 11 -12.67 3.62 -4.27
CA ILE A 11 -11.56 2.91 -3.65
C ILE A 11 -10.22 3.46 -4.13
N PHE A 12 -9.95 3.38 -5.44
CA PHE A 12 -8.68 3.80 -6.03
C PHE A 12 -8.67 5.29 -6.34
N GLY A 13 -9.81 5.82 -6.77
CA GLY A 13 -9.97 7.25 -7.00
C GLY A 13 -10.04 8.05 -5.70
N MET A 14 -10.33 7.44 -4.55
CA MET A 14 -10.42 8.15 -3.27
C MET A 14 -11.56 9.16 -3.14
N ASP A 15 -12.61 9.00 -3.95
CA ASP A 15 -13.65 10.03 -4.13
C ASP A 15 -14.10 10.80 -2.87
N PRO A 16 -14.33 10.16 -1.68
CA PRO A 16 -14.75 10.90 -0.48
C PRO A 16 -13.69 11.83 0.12
N LEU A 17 -12.42 11.74 -0.29
CA LEU A 17 -11.29 12.44 0.33
C LEU A 17 -10.66 13.46 -0.63
N PRO A 18 -10.17 14.61 -0.13
CA PRO A 18 -9.36 15.52 -0.92
C PRO A 18 -8.01 14.86 -1.26
N VAL A 19 -7.65 14.87 -2.53
CA VAL A 19 -6.38 14.30 -3.03
C VAL A 19 -5.47 15.39 -3.57
N ASP A 20 -4.18 15.22 -3.38
CA ASP A 20 -3.18 16.14 -3.88
C ASP A 20 -3.10 16.07 -5.41
N ARG A 21 -2.89 17.23 -6.03
CA ARG A 21 -2.65 17.30 -7.47
C ARG A 21 -1.38 16.53 -7.79
N GLY A 22 -1.48 15.59 -8.73
CA GLY A 22 -0.36 14.75 -9.13
C GLY A 22 -0.22 13.44 -8.34
N SER A 23 -1.11 13.15 -7.39
CA SER A 23 -1.17 11.82 -6.76
C SER A 23 -1.81 10.78 -7.68
N ILE A 24 -1.56 9.49 -7.44
CA ILE A 24 -2.20 8.40 -8.21
C ILE A 24 -3.70 8.43 -8.04
N ALA A 25 -4.19 8.76 -6.84
CA ALA A 25 -5.61 8.92 -6.59
C ALA A 25 -6.24 10.06 -7.41
N PHE A 26 -5.53 11.19 -7.56
CA PHE A 26 -5.95 12.28 -8.46
C PHE A 26 -6.00 11.81 -9.92
N PHE A 27 -4.95 11.14 -10.40
CA PHE A 27 -4.94 10.65 -11.79
C PHE A 27 -5.95 9.53 -12.04
N SER A 28 -6.26 8.73 -11.01
CA SER A 28 -7.30 7.70 -11.07
C SER A 28 -8.69 8.31 -11.29
N ARG A 29 -8.98 9.46 -10.66
CA ARG A 29 -10.23 10.21 -10.93
C ARG A 29 -10.23 10.92 -12.28
N ALA A 30 -9.14 11.63 -12.57
CA ALA A 30 -9.10 12.57 -13.68
C ALA A 30 -8.88 11.89 -15.03
N THR A 31 -8.03 10.87 -15.07
CA THR A 31 -7.45 10.33 -16.31
C THR A 31 -7.82 8.87 -16.48
N TRP A 32 -7.65 8.02 -15.46
CA TRP A 32 -7.91 6.57 -15.57
C TRP A 32 -9.34 6.26 -16.02
N ILE A 33 -10.36 6.84 -15.38
CA ILE A 33 -11.76 6.58 -15.75
C ILE A 33 -12.05 6.99 -17.20
N GLN A 34 -11.45 8.09 -17.68
CA GLN A 34 -11.63 8.51 -19.08
C GLN A 34 -11.01 7.48 -20.04
N HIS A 35 -9.81 6.99 -19.76
CA HIS A 35 -9.18 5.92 -20.54
C HIS A 35 -9.98 4.62 -20.47
N ALA A 36 -10.44 4.22 -19.29
CA ALA A 36 -11.23 3.01 -19.09
C ALA A 36 -12.53 3.05 -19.88
N LEU A 37 -13.18 4.21 -20.02
CA LEU A 37 -14.40 4.33 -20.82
C LEU A 37 -14.13 4.40 -22.33
N GLY A 38 -12.94 4.84 -22.75
CA GLY A 38 -12.55 4.93 -24.16
C GLY A 38 -11.93 3.66 -24.73
N ASP A 39 -11.53 2.71 -23.88
CA ASP A 39 -10.74 1.55 -24.27
C ASP A 39 -11.32 0.25 -23.67
N PRO A 40 -11.78 -0.72 -24.49
CA PRO A 40 -12.38 -1.95 -23.97
C PRO A 40 -11.45 -2.78 -23.08
N CYS A 41 -10.14 -2.77 -23.34
CA CYS A 41 -9.19 -3.50 -22.53
C CYS A 41 -9.05 -2.84 -21.16
N ALA A 42 -8.86 -1.52 -21.11
CA ALA A 42 -8.82 -0.77 -19.85
C ALA A 42 -10.14 -0.84 -19.09
N PHE A 43 -11.27 -0.85 -19.80
CA PHE A 43 -12.58 -1.05 -19.19
C PHE A 43 -12.63 -2.35 -18.40
N HIS A 44 -12.33 -3.48 -19.06
CA HIS A 44 -12.39 -4.79 -18.41
C HIS A 44 -11.31 -4.95 -17.33
N THR A 45 -10.12 -4.39 -17.50
CA THR A 45 -9.09 -4.37 -16.44
C THR A 45 -9.55 -3.56 -15.22
N THR A 46 -10.24 -2.44 -15.43
CA THR A 46 -10.81 -1.62 -14.33
C THR A 46 -11.89 -2.38 -13.57
N LEU A 47 -12.79 -3.05 -14.29
CA LEU A 47 -13.84 -3.87 -13.67
C LEU A 47 -13.27 -5.08 -12.94
N TYR A 48 -12.24 -5.71 -13.51
CA TYR A 48 -11.46 -6.75 -12.83
C TYR A 48 -10.86 -6.21 -11.53
N ALA A 49 -10.12 -5.10 -11.57
CA ALA A 49 -9.50 -4.50 -10.39
C ALA A 49 -10.53 -4.19 -9.28
N ALA A 50 -11.66 -3.60 -9.65
CA ALA A 50 -12.74 -3.30 -8.71
C ALA A 50 -13.34 -4.57 -8.10
N SER A 51 -13.65 -5.56 -8.92
CA SER A 51 -14.25 -6.82 -8.48
C SER A 51 -13.28 -7.64 -7.61
N ALA A 52 -12.00 -7.69 -8.00
CA ALA A 52 -10.96 -8.42 -7.29
C ALA A 52 -10.67 -7.78 -5.92
N HIS A 53 -10.70 -6.45 -5.83
CA HIS A 53 -10.63 -5.76 -4.55
C HIS A 53 -11.87 -6.06 -3.68
N LEU A 54 -13.08 -6.11 -4.24
CA LEU A 54 -14.28 -6.45 -3.48
C LEU A 54 -14.27 -7.90 -2.97
N ASP A 55 -13.78 -8.85 -3.76
CA ASP A 55 -13.59 -10.24 -3.32
C ASP A 55 -12.62 -10.30 -2.14
N ALA A 56 -11.47 -9.63 -2.26
CA ALA A 56 -10.48 -9.53 -1.19
C ALA A 56 -11.07 -8.86 0.06
N PHE A 57 -11.83 -7.78 -0.12
CA PHE A 57 -12.50 -7.06 0.95
C PHE A 57 -13.50 -7.94 1.72
N GLN A 58 -14.17 -8.86 1.03
CA GLN A 58 -15.12 -9.79 1.65
C GLN A 58 -14.44 -11.04 2.22
N GLY A 59 -13.12 -11.17 2.11
CA GLY A 59 -12.40 -12.42 2.42
C GLY A 59 -12.89 -13.60 1.58
N ALA A 60 -13.47 -13.32 0.40
CA ALA A 60 -14.07 -14.31 -0.47
C ALA A 60 -13.03 -14.87 -1.45
N ASN A 61 -13.27 -16.09 -1.92
CA ASN A 61 -12.56 -16.62 -3.08
C ASN A 61 -12.88 -15.77 -4.32
N ILE A 62 -12.00 -15.82 -5.32
CA ILE A 62 -12.16 -15.11 -6.60
C ILE A 62 -13.55 -15.41 -7.20
N SER A 63 -14.36 -14.36 -7.37
CA SER A 63 -15.73 -14.48 -7.87
C SER A 63 -15.77 -14.73 -9.37
N THR A 64 -16.91 -15.24 -9.85
CA THR A 64 -17.16 -15.42 -11.29
C THR A 64 -17.09 -14.09 -12.05
N MET A 65 -17.45 -12.98 -11.41
CA MET A 65 -17.35 -11.63 -11.99
C MET A 65 -15.89 -11.21 -12.17
N THR A 66 -15.05 -11.44 -11.16
CA THR A 66 -13.60 -11.20 -11.22
C THR A 66 -12.96 -12.03 -12.32
N LEU A 67 -13.25 -13.34 -12.36
CA LEU A 67 -12.73 -14.25 -13.40
C LEU A 67 -13.18 -13.82 -14.81
N TYR A 68 -14.44 -13.43 -14.98
CA TYR A 68 -14.96 -12.98 -16.26
C TYR A 68 -14.22 -11.75 -16.78
N HIS A 69 -14.14 -10.68 -15.97
CA HIS A 69 -13.47 -9.45 -16.41
C HIS A 69 -11.97 -9.65 -16.61
N HIS A 70 -11.32 -10.46 -15.77
CA HIS A 70 -9.92 -10.84 -15.95
C HIS A 70 -9.69 -11.57 -17.29
N THR A 71 -10.51 -12.58 -17.57
CA THR A 71 -10.40 -13.38 -18.81
C THR A 71 -10.60 -12.52 -20.06
N VAL A 72 -11.61 -11.65 -20.06
CA VAL A 72 -11.87 -10.75 -21.19
C VAL A 72 -10.73 -9.74 -21.37
N ALA A 73 -10.20 -9.17 -20.27
CA ALA A 73 -9.06 -8.27 -20.33
C ALA A 73 -7.83 -8.96 -20.96
N LEU A 74 -7.53 -10.21 -20.55
CA LEU A 74 -6.43 -11.00 -21.13
C LEU A 74 -6.64 -11.31 -22.61
N GLN A 75 -7.85 -11.65 -23.04
CA GLN A 75 -8.17 -11.88 -24.46
C GLN A 75 -7.95 -10.62 -25.31
N LEU A 76 -8.40 -9.46 -24.81
CA LEU A 76 -8.20 -8.17 -25.49
C LEU A 76 -6.72 -7.77 -25.53
N LEU A 77 -5.98 -7.99 -24.43
CA LEU A 77 -4.52 -7.80 -24.37
C LEU A 77 -3.81 -8.64 -25.43
N GLN A 78 -4.12 -9.94 -25.48
CA GLN A 78 -3.52 -10.87 -26.44
C GLN A 78 -3.81 -10.45 -27.89
N GLY A 79 -5.04 -10.04 -28.19
CA GLY A 79 -5.40 -9.53 -29.50
C GLY A 79 -4.57 -8.31 -29.91
N ARG A 80 -4.29 -7.40 -28.98
CA ARG A 80 -3.48 -6.21 -29.23
C ARG A 80 -2.00 -6.48 -29.36
N LEU A 81 -1.48 -7.53 -28.72
CA LEU A 81 -0.06 -7.90 -28.87
C LEU A 81 0.33 -8.28 -30.30
N HIS A 82 -0.65 -8.57 -31.16
CA HIS A 82 -0.45 -8.89 -32.58
C HIS A 82 -0.52 -7.66 -33.48
N ASP A 83 -0.85 -6.49 -32.94
CA ASP A 83 -0.94 -5.21 -33.65
C ASP A 83 0.25 -4.31 -33.22
N PRO A 84 1.26 -4.09 -34.10
CA PRO A 84 2.46 -3.32 -33.78
C PRO A 84 2.18 -1.90 -33.27
N ASP A 85 1.10 -1.27 -33.75
CA ASP A 85 0.73 0.10 -33.38
C ASP A 85 -0.01 0.13 -32.03
N ALA A 86 -0.75 -0.93 -31.70
CA ALA A 86 -1.52 -1.03 -30.45
C ALA A 86 -0.69 -1.54 -29.24
N VAL A 87 0.37 -2.33 -29.50
CA VAL A 87 1.29 -2.91 -28.47
C VAL A 87 1.90 -1.82 -27.57
N MET A 88 2.02 -0.60 -28.09
CA MET A 88 2.73 0.51 -27.45
C MET A 88 1.79 1.61 -26.94
N SER A 89 0.48 1.37 -26.90
CA SER A 89 -0.48 2.34 -26.36
C SER A 89 -0.36 2.47 -24.84
N GLU A 90 -0.52 3.70 -24.33
CA GLU A 90 -0.46 3.96 -22.88
C GLU A 90 -1.50 3.17 -22.10
N SER A 91 -2.69 3.02 -22.68
CA SER A 91 -3.79 2.24 -22.10
C SER A 91 -3.40 0.77 -21.91
N LEU A 92 -2.67 0.18 -22.86
CA LEU A 92 -2.22 -1.21 -22.74
C LEU A 92 -1.19 -1.36 -21.63
N MET A 93 -0.22 -0.44 -21.56
CA MET A 93 0.80 -0.45 -20.53
C MET A 93 0.19 -0.28 -19.13
N ALA A 94 -0.80 0.61 -18.98
CA ALA A 94 -1.57 0.78 -17.76
C ALA A 94 -2.29 -0.52 -17.36
N CYS A 95 -2.95 -1.20 -18.32
CA CYS A 95 -3.58 -2.49 -18.08
C CYS A 95 -2.59 -3.54 -17.56
N VAL A 96 -1.42 -3.65 -18.19
CA VAL A 96 -0.39 -4.61 -17.78
C VAL A 96 0.14 -4.26 -16.38
N ALA A 97 0.34 -2.98 -16.06
CA ALA A 97 0.72 -2.55 -14.72
C ALA A 97 -0.31 -2.94 -13.65
N THR A 98 -1.61 -2.83 -13.95
CA THR A 98 -2.67 -3.32 -13.05
C THR A 98 -2.61 -4.83 -12.87
N LEU A 99 -2.35 -5.60 -13.93
CA LEU A 99 -2.19 -7.05 -13.82
C LEU A 99 -0.98 -7.45 -12.97
N VAL A 100 0.15 -6.74 -13.10
CA VAL A 100 1.32 -6.92 -12.21
C VAL A 100 0.91 -6.78 -10.75
N PHE A 101 0.23 -5.67 -10.41
CA PHE A 101 -0.20 -5.39 -9.05
C PHE A 101 -1.14 -6.47 -8.50
N PHE A 102 -2.22 -6.80 -9.21
CA PHE A 102 -3.22 -7.72 -8.67
C PHE A 102 -2.73 -9.17 -8.64
N SER A 103 -1.94 -9.62 -9.61
CA SER A 103 -1.31 -10.95 -9.52
C SER A 103 -0.39 -11.04 -8.30
N ALA A 104 0.39 -10.00 -8.01
CA ALA A 104 1.21 -9.94 -6.80
C ALA A 104 0.37 -9.94 -5.52
N ALA A 105 -0.67 -9.11 -5.47
CA ALA A 105 -1.57 -9.02 -4.31
C ALA A 105 -2.28 -10.34 -3.98
N PHE A 106 -2.53 -11.19 -5.00
CA PHE A 106 -3.09 -12.54 -4.81
C PHE A 106 -2.03 -13.62 -4.56
N GLY A 107 -0.75 -13.27 -4.45
CA GLY A 107 0.34 -14.21 -4.26
C GLY A 107 0.70 -15.03 -5.49
N ASP A 108 0.17 -14.69 -6.68
CA ASP A 108 0.51 -15.33 -7.94
C ASP A 108 1.83 -14.75 -8.49
N LYS A 109 2.92 -15.26 -7.93
CA LYS A 109 4.29 -14.86 -8.28
C LYS A 109 4.64 -15.12 -9.75
N GLU A 110 4.09 -16.19 -10.32
CA GLU A 110 4.38 -16.56 -11.71
C GLU A 110 3.73 -15.58 -12.69
N SER A 111 2.42 -15.37 -12.58
CA SER A 111 1.70 -14.43 -13.45
C SER A 111 2.21 -13.00 -13.29
N SER A 112 2.47 -12.59 -12.05
CA SER A 112 3.06 -11.27 -11.76
C SER A 112 4.40 -11.09 -12.48
N GLY A 113 5.29 -12.08 -12.39
CA GLY A 113 6.59 -12.05 -13.06
C GLY A 113 6.47 -11.99 -14.59
N ILE A 114 5.51 -12.72 -15.18
CA ILE A 114 5.23 -12.68 -16.62
C ILE A 114 4.77 -11.28 -17.04
N HIS A 115 3.80 -10.71 -16.32
CA HIS A 115 3.28 -9.37 -16.60
C HIS A 115 4.36 -8.29 -16.41
N LYS A 116 5.16 -8.37 -15.34
CA LYS A 116 6.27 -7.43 -15.07
C LYS A 116 7.28 -7.47 -16.19
N LYS A 117 7.70 -8.65 -16.63
CA LYS A 117 8.63 -8.82 -17.75
C LYS A 117 8.09 -8.24 -19.06
N ALA A 118 6.79 -8.42 -19.33
CA ALA A 118 6.15 -7.83 -20.50
C ALA A 118 6.16 -6.28 -20.41
N LEU A 119 5.79 -5.74 -19.26
CA LEU A 119 5.78 -4.30 -19.01
C LEU A 119 7.17 -3.67 -19.14
N MET A 120 8.22 -4.30 -18.60
CA MET A 120 9.59 -3.80 -18.71
C MET A 120 10.05 -3.73 -20.17
N LYS A 121 9.63 -4.69 -21.02
CA LYS A 121 9.91 -4.63 -22.46
C LYS A 121 9.21 -3.46 -23.13
N MET A 122 7.95 -3.20 -22.79
CA MET A 122 7.17 -2.06 -23.32
C MET A 122 7.80 -0.73 -22.92
N ILE A 123 8.15 -0.56 -21.64
CA ILE A 123 8.83 0.65 -21.13
C ILE A 123 10.16 0.86 -21.87
N LYS A 124 10.95 -0.21 -22.02
CA LYS A 124 12.23 -0.11 -22.73
C LYS A 124 12.06 0.29 -24.19
N ALA A 125 11.06 -0.24 -24.87
CA ALA A 125 10.75 0.11 -26.26
C ALA A 125 10.26 1.57 -26.43
N LYS A 126 9.68 2.18 -25.38
CA LYS A 126 9.32 3.61 -25.36
C LYS A 126 10.46 4.55 -24.96
N GLY A 127 11.63 4.04 -24.58
CA GLY A 127 12.75 4.88 -24.14
C GLY A 127 12.80 5.16 -22.63
N GLY A 128 11.95 4.49 -21.83
CA GLY A 128 11.92 4.63 -20.36
C GLY A 128 10.77 5.47 -19.84
N LEU A 129 10.56 5.46 -18.51
CA LEU A 129 9.47 6.20 -17.85
C LEU A 129 9.62 7.72 -17.91
N VAL A 130 10.85 8.21 -18.06
CA VAL A 130 11.15 9.64 -18.22
C VAL A 130 10.93 10.14 -19.65
N ASP A 131 10.57 9.25 -20.58
CA ASP A 131 10.29 9.64 -21.96
C ASP A 131 9.06 10.56 -22.01
N PRO A 132 9.12 11.73 -22.68
CA PRO A 132 8.00 12.68 -22.73
C PRO A 132 6.71 12.13 -23.36
N THR A 133 6.78 11.02 -24.09
CA THR A 133 5.62 10.34 -24.68
C THR A 133 4.89 9.42 -23.69
N ILE A 134 5.46 9.20 -22.51
CA ILE A 134 4.80 8.58 -21.37
C ILE A 134 4.25 9.70 -20.49
N GLY A 135 2.93 9.84 -20.47
CA GLY A 135 2.25 10.80 -19.63
C GLY A 135 2.51 10.54 -18.15
N THR A 136 2.48 11.60 -17.33
CA THR A 136 2.71 11.52 -15.88
C THR A 136 1.83 10.47 -15.22
N PHE A 137 0.56 10.38 -15.62
CA PHE A 137 -0.37 9.36 -15.14
C PHE A 137 0.16 7.92 -15.33
N LEU A 138 0.62 7.58 -16.53
CA LEU A 138 1.09 6.24 -16.83
C LEU A 138 2.37 5.92 -16.05
N SER A 139 3.28 6.90 -15.94
CA SER A 139 4.49 6.76 -15.12
C SER A 139 4.17 6.45 -13.67
N GLU A 140 3.24 7.18 -13.06
CA GLU A 140 2.83 6.98 -11.67
C GLU A 140 2.17 5.61 -11.46
N VAL A 141 1.23 5.21 -12.33
CA VAL A 141 0.57 3.89 -12.27
C VAL A 141 1.59 2.76 -12.39
N ILE A 142 2.51 2.85 -13.34
CA ILE A 142 3.55 1.83 -13.53
C ILE A 142 4.44 1.76 -12.29
N THR A 143 4.88 2.92 -11.80
CA THR A 143 5.76 3.00 -10.63
C THR A 143 5.10 2.36 -9.42
N ALA A 144 3.85 2.71 -9.09
CA ALA A 144 3.15 2.11 -7.96
C ALA A 144 2.88 0.62 -8.16
N GLY A 145 2.51 0.18 -9.36
CA GLY A 145 2.26 -1.25 -9.63
C GLY A 145 3.52 -2.09 -9.45
N VAL A 146 4.66 -1.65 -9.99
CA VAL A 146 5.93 -2.39 -9.92
C VAL A 146 6.57 -2.27 -8.54
N LEU A 147 6.49 -1.11 -7.88
CA LEU A 147 6.95 -0.93 -6.50
C LEU A 147 6.18 -1.84 -5.54
N SER A 148 4.85 -1.87 -5.65
CA SER A 148 4.02 -2.72 -4.81
C SER A 148 4.34 -4.20 -5.01
N GLU A 149 4.52 -4.62 -6.26
CA GLU A 149 4.94 -6.00 -6.56
C GLU A 149 6.29 -6.34 -5.96
N ALA A 150 7.29 -5.45 -6.08
CA ALA A 150 8.62 -5.65 -5.52
C ALA A 150 8.56 -5.86 -4.00
N ILE A 151 7.71 -5.07 -3.31
CA ILE A 151 7.47 -5.20 -1.87
C ILE A 151 6.75 -6.52 -1.55
N ILE A 152 5.66 -6.84 -2.24
CA ILE A 152 4.81 -7.99 -1.92
C ILE A 152 5.54 -9.32 -2.19
N ILE A 153 6.28 -9.41 -3.29
CA ILE A 153 6.94 -10.64 -3.75
C ILE A 153 8.37 -10.76 -3.22
N ASP A 154 8.87 -9.71 -2.56
CA ASP A 154 10.27 -9.56 -2.14
C ASP A 154 11.23 -9.71 -3.33
N THR A 155 11.10 -8.79 -4.30
CA THR A 155 11.96 -8.73 -5.47
C THR A 155 12.62 -7.37 -5.62
N THR A 156 13.69 -7.31 -6.41
CA THR A 156 14.34 -6.04 -6.73
C THR A 156 13.42 -5.14 -7.54
N LEU A 157 13.36 -3.87 -7.15
CA LEU A 157 12.76 -2.81 -7.96
C LEU A 157 13.70 -2.49 -9.12
N ASP A 158 13.38 -3.01 -10.30
CA ASP A 158 14.14 -2.79 -11.54
C ASP A 158 13.18 -2.24 -12.60
N ILE A 159 13.18 -0.92 -12.76
CA ILE A 159 12.45 -0.20 -13.80
C ILE A 159 13.48 0.36 -14.77
N PRO A 160 13.44 0.00 -16.08
CA PRO A 160 14.39 0.47 -17.06
C PRO A 160 14.50 2.00 -17.08
N PHE A 161 15.74 2.49 -16.99
CA PHE A 161 16.08 3.92 -17.06
C PHE A 161 15.54 4.78 -15.90
N LEU A 162 15.05 4.15 -14.84
CA LEU A 162 14.70 4.82 -13.59
C LEU A 162 15.79 4.54 -12.55
N ASP A 163 16.61 5.54 -12.28
CA ASP A 163 17.49 5.51 -11.12
C ASP A 163 16.63 5.72 -9.87
N VAL A 164 16.32 4.62 -9.17
CA VAL A 164 15.67 4.72 -7.87
C VAL A 164 16.70 5.33 -6.92
N PRO A 165 16.47 6.54 -6.38
CA PRO A 165 17.39 7.11 -5.42
C PRO A 165 17.52 6.14 -4.23
N PRO A 166 18.71 5.99 -3.64
CA PRO A 166 18.99 5.01 -2.60
C PRO A 166 18.11 5.17 -1.34
N THR A 167 17.37 6.27 -1.24
CA THR A 167 16.31 6.51 -0.25
C THR A 167 15.46 7.68 -0.74
N PRO A 168 14.12 7.66 -0.59
CA PRO A 168 13.32 8.87 -0.80
C PRO A 168 13.84 9.97 0.15
N LEU A 169 14.22 11.12 -0.42
CA LEU A 169 14.78 12.26 0.34
C LEU A 169 13.81 12.82 1.40
N VAL A 170 12.52 12.50 1.28
CA VAL A 170 11.47 12.91 2.21
C VAL A 170 10.47 11.75 2.36
N PRO A 171 10.15 11.29 3.58
CA PRO A 171 9.14 10.27 3.78
C PRO A 171 7.76 10.82 3.36
N PRO A 172 6.88 10.01 2.73
CA PRO A 172 5.55 10.45 2.35
C PRO A 172 4.70 10.76 3.60
N SER A 173 4.69 12.03 4.00
CA SER A 173 4.03 12.51 5.23
C SER A 173 2.54 12.77 5.06
N PHE A 174 2.02 12.67 3.84
CA PHE A 174 0.63 12.98 3.51
C PHE A 174 -0.34 12.13 4.32
N PHE A 175 -0.10 10.82 4.37
CA PHE A 175 -0.95 9.87 5.07
C PHE A 175 -1.10 10.24 6.56
N ILE A 176 0.02 10.48 7.23
CA ILE A 176 0.06 10.88 8.64
C ILE A 176 -0.61 12.26 8.82
N SER A 177 -0.34 13.20 7.92
CA SER A 177 -0.95 14.54 7.95
C SER A 177 -2.46 14.50 7.77
N ALA A 178 -2.97 13.62 6.90
CA ALA A 178 -4.40 13.42 6.66
C ALA A 178 -5.10 12.84 7.90
N ILE A 179 -4.49 11.81 8.51
CA ILE A 179 -4.98 11.22 9.77
C ILE A 179 -5.07 12.28 10.87
N LEU A 180 -3.99 13.04 11.09
CA LEU A 180 -3.95 14.06 12.14
C LEU A 180 -4.94 15.21 11.89
N ARG A 181 -5.09 15.63 10.64
CA ARG A 181 -6.09 16.64 10.24
C ARG A 181 -7.52 16.14 10.51
N ARG A 182 -7.82 14.85 10.25
CA ARG A 182 -9.13 14.30 10.62
C ARG A 182 -9.30 14.26 12.13
N ALA A 183 -8.33 13.74 12.86
CA ALA A 183 -8.38 13.65 14.32
C ALA A 183 -8.64 15.02 14.98
N ALA A 184 -8.08 16.09 14.42
CA ALA A 184 -8.30 17.46 14.87
C ALA A 184 -9.73 17.99 14.57
N THR A 185 -10.30 17.62 13.41
CA THR A 185 -11.58 18.17 12.96
C THR A 185 -12.80 17.40 13.47
N LYS A 186 -12.65 16.12 13.84
CA LYS A 186 -13.75 15.21 14.28
C LYS A 186 -14.96 15.18 13.33
N LYS A 187 -14.79 15.61 12.08
CA LYS A 187 -15.86 15.66 11.07
C LYS A 187 -15.94 14.30 10.36
N GLY A 188 -17.16 13.79 10.16
CA GLY A 188 -17.42 12.67 9.26
C GLY A 188 -18.25 11.50 9.82
N GLY A 189 -18.62 11.46 11.11
CA GLY A 189 -19.41 10.35 11.67
C GLY A 189 -18.67 9.00 11.71
N TYR A 190 -17.37 9.02 11.42
CA TYR A 190 -16.46 7.90 11.39
C TYR A 190 -15.79 7.67 12.76
N TYR A 191 -15.25 6.47 12.99
CA TYR A 191 -14.65 6.10 14.27
C TYR A 191 -13.38 6.95 14.51
N ASN A 192 -13.27 7.57 15.68
CA ASN A 192 -12.12 8.44 16.01
C ASN A 192 -11.00 7.61 16.64
N LEU A 193 -9.77 7.85 16.19
CA LEU A 193 -8.58 7.29 16.86
C LEU A 193 -8.54 7.72 18.32
N SER A 194 -8.03 6.83 19.17
CA SER A 194 -7.80 7.15 20.58
C SER A 194 -6.79 8.32 20.71
N PRO A 195 -6.80 9.06 21.83
CA PRO A 195 -5.81 10.10 22.08
C PRO A 195 -4.37 9.57 22.05
N SER A 196 -4.14 8.36 22.56
CA SER A 196 -2.83 7.71 22.56
C SER A 196 -2.38 7.36 21.14
N THR A 197 -3.26 6.82 20.31
CA THR A 197 -2.96 6.53 18.90
C THR A 197 -2.70 7.82 18.11
N THR A 198 -3.46 8.88 18.38
CA THR A 198 -3.23 10.19 17.74
C THR A 198 -1.86 10.76 18.12
N GLU A 199 -1.43 10.58 19.38
CA GLU A 199 -0.11 11.01 19.83
C GLU A 199 1.02 10.29 19.09
N ILE A 200 0.90 8.98 18.88
CA ILE A 200 1.85 8.19 18.08
C ILE A 200 2.04 8.82 16.70
N PHE A 201 0.95 9.15 16.01
CA PHE A 201 1.03 9.78 14.69
C PHE A 201 1.70 11.16 14.74
N ARG A 202 1.49 11.97 15.78
CA ARG A 202 2.17 13.27 15.95
C ARG A 202 3.67 13.09 16.14
N GLU A 203 4.07 12.13 16.97
CA GLU A 203 5.48 11.84 17.23
C GLU A 203 6.18 11.37 15.94
N ILE A 204 5.57 10.46 15.19
CA ILE A 204 6.09 10.05 13.88
C ILE A 204 6.14 11.24 12.91
N GLN A 205 5.08 12.07 12.86
CA GLN A 205 5.07 13.27 12.00
C GLN A 205 6.20 14.25 12.37
N SER A 206 6.48 14.45 13.66
CA SER A 206 7.51 15.38 14.12
C SER A 206 8.89 14.99 13.57
N VAL A 207 9.22 13.70 13.59
CA VAL A 207 10.51 13.17 13.11
C VAL A 207 10.58 13.07 11.58
N ILE A 208 9.43 12.85 10.92
CA ILE A 208 9.37 12.82 9.45
C ILE A 208 9.42 14.22 8.83
N SER A 209 8.78 15.21 9.47
CA SER A 209 8.61 16.57 8.91
C SER A 209 9.73 17.54 9.28
N LEU A 210 10.39 17.30 10.40
CA LEU A 210 11.55 18.07 10.83
C LEU A 210 12.73 17.10 10.79
N GLN A 211 13.80 17.48 10.08
CA GLN A 211 15.14 16.88 10.29
C GLN A 211 15.69 17.21 11.71
N SER A 212 14.81 17.45 12.68
CA SER A 212 15.10 17.79 14.06
C SER A 212 14.87 16.53 14.89
N ASP A 213 15.98 15.91 15.25
CA ASP A 213 16.05 14.86 16.23
C ASP A 213 15.57 15.40 17.60
N GLU A 214 14.34 15.08 18.02
CA GLU A 214 13.91 15.31 19.40
C GLU A 214 14.39 14.15 20.29
N PRO A 215 15.44 14.32 21.11
CA PRO A 215 16.04 13.22 21.86
C PRO A 215 15.07 12.61 22.88
N GLY A 216 14.10 13.40 23.34
CA GLY A 216 13.05 12.96 24.25
C GLY A 216 12.10 11.91 23.64
N ILE A 217 11.72 12.08 22.37
CA ILE A 217 10.86 11.12 21.66
C ILE A 217 11.64 9.82 21.44
N ARG A 218 12.90 9.91 20.99
CA ARG A 218 13.76 8.72 20.81
C ARG A 218 13.94 7.94 22.11
N ALA A 219 14.29 8.62 23.21
CA ALA A 219 14.47 7.98 24.51
C ALA A 219 13.18 7.31 25.01
N LYS A 220 12.02 7.96 24.79
CA LYS A 220 10.71 7.38 25.12
C LYS A 220 10.49 6.05 24.39
N TRP A 221 10.68 6.00 23.08
CA TRP A 221 10.47 4.77 22.31
C TRP A 221 11.55 3.72 22.56
N ALA A 222 12.80 4.12 22.76
CA ALA A 222 13.88 3.22 23.19
C ALA A 222 13.53 2.50 24.51
N SER A 223 12.98 3.23 25.50
CA SER A 223 12.56 2.63 26.78
C SER A 223 11.41 1.62 26.63
N ARG A 224 10.60 1.71 25.57
CA ARG A 224 9.51 0.77 25.26
C ARG A 224 10.00 -0.48 24.53
N ILE A 225 11.05 -0.35 23.72
CA ILE A 225 11.65 -1.45 22.97
C ILE A 225 12.62 -2.26 23.85
N ALA A 226 13.35 -1.60 24.76
CA ALA A 226 14.37 -2.23 25.60
C ALA A 226 13.88 -3.48 26.38
N PRO A 227 12.67 -3.51 26.99
CA PRO A 227 12.16 -4.71 27.64
C PRO A 227 11.94 -5.89 26.67
N LEU A 228 11.58 -5.62 25.42
CA LEU A 228 11.39 -6.67 24.40
C LEU A 228 12.72 -7.33 24.06
N LEU A 229 13.77 -6.53 23.88
CA LEU A 229 15.14 -7.00 23.65
C LEU A 229 15.63 -7.86 24.82
N LEU A 230 15.50 -7.36 26.06
CA LEU A 230 15.92 -8.09 27.27
C LEU A 230 15.12 -9.38 27.51
N SER A 231 13.84 -9.40 27.11
CA SER A 231 12.97 -10.56 27.30
C SER A 231 13.32 -11.75 26.39
N LEU A 232 13.93 -11.48 25.23
CA LEU A 232 14.38 -12.51 24.29
C LEU A 232 15.71 -13.14 24.74
N ASP A 233 16.61 -12.35 25.33
CA ASP A 233 17.85 -12.87 25.95
C ASP A 233 17.58 -13.89 27.06
N HIS A 234 16.39 -13.84 27.67
CA HIS A 234 16.01 -14.68 28.81
C HIS A 234 15.09 -15.85 28.48
N ARG A 235 14.75 -16.13 27.20
CA ARG A 235 13.80 -17.22 26.87
C ARG A 235 14.28 -18.23 25.83
N HIS A 236 14.70 -19.36 26.40
CA HIS A 236 14.49 -20.73 25.90
C HIS A 236 13.12 -21.32 26.37
N THR A 237 12.10 -20.50 26.63
CA THR A 237 10.81 -20.99 27.18
C THR A 237 9.59 -20.33 26.53
N GLY A 238 9.21 -20.86 25.38
CA GLY A 238 7.86 -21.29 24.95
C GLY A 238 6.56 -20.57 25.35
N GLN A 239 6.53 -19.35 25.87
CA GLN A 239 5.29 -18.80 26.41
C GLN A 239 5.17 -17.27 26.37
N PHE A 240 5.22 -16.65 25.18
CA PHE A 240 5.07 -15.19 25.05
C PHE A 240 3.91 -14.70 24.20
N ILE A 241 2.95 -15.58 23.89
CA ILE A 241 1.64 -15.12 23.48
C ILE A 241 0.73 -15.29 24.69
N ASN A 242 0.80 -14.34 25.62
CA ASN A 242 -0.39 -14.03 26.39
C ASN A 242 -1.33 -13.39 25.38
N ASP A 243 -2.16 -14.21 24.75
CA ASP A 243 -3.35 -13.78 24.02
C ASP A 243 -4.28 -13.14 25.06
N GLU A 244 -4.00 -11.89 25.44
CA GLU A 244 -5.08 -11.03 25.89
C GLU A 244 -6.01 -10.91 24.70
N PHE A 245 -7.13 -11.64 24.76
CA PHE A 245 -8.19 -11.55 23.77
C PHE A 245 -8.56 -10.07 23.62
N LEU A 246 -8.24 -9.48 22.48
CA LEU A 246 -8.71 -8.15 22.12
C LEU A 246 -10.23 -8.22 22.09
N VAL A 247 -10.88 -7.49 23.00
CA VAL A 247 -12.31 -7.63 23.29
C VAL A 247 -13.14 -6.79 22.31
N SER A 248 -12.51 -5.82 21.65
CA SER A 248 -13.15 -4.98 20.64
C SER A 248 -12.25 -4.67 19.44
N ASP A 249 -12.87 -4.39 18.29
CA ASP A 249 -12.20 -3.86 17.09
C ASP A 249 -11.34 -2.62 17.38
N THR A 250 -11.74 -1.84 18.39
CA THR A 250 -11.13 -0.56 18.73
C THR A 250 -9.82 -0.73 19.50
N GLU A 251 -9.76 -1.76 20.34
CA GLU A 251 -8.54 -2.21 20.99
C GLU A 251 -7.60 -2.81 19.95
N ALA A 252 -8.13 -3.62 19.03
CA ALA A 252 -7.35 -4.21 17.94
C ALA A 252 -6.66 -3.17 17.05
N ILE A 253 -7.38 -2.10 16.65
CA ILE A 253 -6.79 -1.01 15.87
C ILE A 253 -5.75 -0.23 16.68
N SER A 254 -6.04 0.04 17.95
CA SER A 254 -5.11 0.78 18.82
C SER A 254 -3.81 0.01 19.03
N GLU A 255 -3.92 -1.31 19.25
CA GLU A 255 -2.78 -2.21 19.39
C GLU A 255 -2.00 -2.33 18.09
N ALA A 256 -2.66 -2.52 16.96
CA ALA A 256 -2.00 -2.55 15.66
C ALA A 256 -1.23 -1.26 15.36
N CYS A 257 -1.80 -0.08 15.67
CA CYS A 257 -1.09 1.19 15.54
C CYS A 257 0.12 1.28 16.49
N HIS A 258 -0.02 0.75 17.72
CA HIS A 258 1.05 0.72 18.70
C HIS A 258 2.22 -0.17 18.27
N VAL A 259 1.92 -1.40 17.83
CA VAL A 259 2.93 -2.36 17.37
C VAL A 259 3.59 -1.87 16.08
N ALA A 260 2.83 -1.30 15.14
CA ALA A 260 3.39 -0.69 13.94
C ALA A 260 4.36 0.46 14.27
N ALA A 261 4.04 1.27 15.29
CA ALA A 261 4.96 2.30 15.77
C ALA A 261 6.22 1.70 16.41
N LEU A 262 6.10 0.62 17.20
CA LEU A 262 7.28 -0.08 17.74
C LEU A 262 8.20 -0.59 16.62
N ILE A 263 7.63 -1.12 15.54
CA ILE A 263 8.41 -1.55 14.36
C ILE A 263 9.09 -0.34 13.70
N PHE A 264 8.33 0.75 13.46
CA PHE A 264 8.89 1.98 12.90
C PHE A 264 10.09 2.48 13.72
N TRP A 265 9.94 2.56 15.04
CA TRP A 265 11.00 3.04 15.93
C TRP A 265 12.15 2.04 16.08
N LEU A 266 11.90 0.73 16.01
CA LEU A 266 12.97 -0.27 15.97
C LEU A 266 13.87 -0.08 14.75
N LEU A 267 13.26 0.14 13.58
CA LEU A 267 13.99 0.38 12.32
C LEU A 267 14.65 1.76 12.30
N PHE A 268 13.95 2.78 12.80
CA PHE A 268 14.45 4.15 12.81
C PHE A 268 15.61 4.37 13.80
N LEU A 269 15.65 3.62 14.89
CA LEU A 269 16.70 3.73 15.90
C LEU A 269 17.92 2.84 15.60
N ASP A 270 17.86 1.95 14.59
CA ASP A 270 19.00 1.11 14.17
C ASP A 270 20.17 1.95 13.61
N ASP A 271 19.89 3.15 13.08
CA ASP A 271 20.90 4.05 12.51
C ASP A 271 21.68 4.88 13.57
N HIS A 272 21.37 4.77 14.86
CA HIS A 272 21.96 5.65 15.88
C HIS A 272 22.32 4.97 17.22
N GLU A 273 23.38 5.46 17.87
CA GLU A 273 24.05 4.98 19.10
C GLU A 273 23.18 4.82 20.38
N TYR A 274 21.84 4.89 20.29
CA TYR A 274 20.93 4.97 21.43
C TYR A 274 20.31 3.64 21.88
N LEU A 275 20.41 2.56 21.09
CA LEU A 275 19.88 1.23 21.44
C LEU A 275 20.89 0.11 21.16
N ALA A 276 20.68 -1.04 21.82
CA ALA A 276 21.28 -2.31 21.43
C ALA A 276 20.99 -2.61 19.94
N PRO A 277 21.87 -3.33 19.22
CA PRO A 277 21.75 -3.55 17.79
C PRO A 277 20.38 -4.12 17.41
N PHE A 278 19.87 -3.73 16.24
CA PHE A 278 18.66 -4.29 15.67
C PHE A 278 18.61 -5.82 15.81
N SER A 279 17.44 -6.30 16.24
CA SER A 279 17.19 -7.72 16.46
C SER A 279 16.09 -8.19 15.51
N MET A 280 16.47 -9.10 14.61
CA MET A 280 15.52 -9.79 13.73
C MET A 280 14.45 -10.54 14.52
N ASP A 281 14.81 -11.10 15.69
CA ASP A 281 13.86 -11.82 16.54
C ASP A 281 12.81 -10.88 17.16
N VAL A 282 13.21 -9.68 17.60
CA VAL A 282 12.26 -8.64 18.03
C VAL A 282 11.36 -8.22 16.88
N LEU A 283 11.94 -8.00 15.69
CA LEU A 283 11.17 -7.62 14.52
C LEU A 283 10.13 -8.70 14.19
N GLN A 284 10.52 -9.97 14.17
CA GLN A 284 9.60 -11.07 13.91
C GLN A 284 8.48 -11.16 14.94
N LEU A 285 8.80 -11.03 16.23
CA LEU A 285 7.82 -10.98 17.31
C LEU A 285 6.82 -9.84 17.12
N LEU A 286 7.31 -8.63 16.80
CA LEU A 286 6.44 -7.48 16.55
C LEU A 286 5.58 -7.67 15.30
N VAL A 287 6.12 -8.27 14.22
CA VAL A 287 5.35 -8.58 13.01
C VAL A 287 4.25 -9.59 13.29
N GLU A 288 4.52 -10.62 14.11
CA GLU A 288 3.50 -11.60 14.53
C GLU A 288 2.40 -10.95 15.38
N LYS A 289 2.77 -10.08 16.33
CA LYS A 289 1.81 -9.29 17.11
C LYS A 289 0.99 -8.35 16.24
N LEU A 290 1.61 -7.67 15.28
CA LEU A 290 0.91 -6.78 14.35
C LEU A 290 -0.08 -7.57 13.51
N ARG A 291 0.33 -8.73 12.98
CA ARG A 291 -0.55 -9.62 12.21
C ARG A 291 -1.76 -10.06 13.04
N PHE A 292 -1.53 -10.46 14.29
CA PHE A 292 -2.61 -10.84 15.20
C PHE A 292 -3.58 -9.68 15.46
N ALA A 293 -3.07 -8.50 15.85
CA ALA A 293 -3.89 -7.31 16.12
C ALA A 293 -4.70 -6.88 14.89
N VAL A 294 -4.08 -6.87 13.69
CA VAL A 294 -4.77 -6.58 12.42
C VAL A 294 -5.89 -7.59 12.16
N SER A 295 -5.65 -8.88 12.40
CA SER A 295 -6.65 -9.94 12.18
C SER A 295 -7.84 -9.90 13.15
N CYS A 296 -7.66 -9.30 14.33
CA CYS A 296 -8.73 -9.15 15.32
C CYS A 296 -9.68 -8.00 15.01
N GLY A 297 -9.24 -6.99 14.26
CA GLY A 297 -10.08 -5.85 13.89
C GLY A 297 -10.90 -6.15 12.63
N SER A 298 -12.21 -5.92 12.67
CA SER A 298 -13.03 -6.05 11.47
C SER A 298 -12.60 -5.04 10.39
N MET A 299 -12.56 -5.49 9.14
CA MET A 299 -12.19 -4.65 7.98
C MET A 299 -13.11 -3.41 7.86
N ASP A 300 -14.38 -3.56 8.23
CA ASP A 300 -15.36 -2.46 8.24
C ASP A 300 -15.00 -1.38 9.28
N THR A 301 -14.53 -1.78 10.46
CA THR A 301 -14.03 -0.82 11.46
C THR A 301 -12.69 -0.21 11.05
N TRP A 302 -11.79 -0.95 10.39
CA TRP A 302 -10.57 -0.39 9.79
C TRP A 302 -10.88 0.71 8.78
N MET A 303 -11.79 0.45 7.83
CA MET A 303 -12.22 1.45 6.84
C MET A 303 -12.88 2.67 7.45
N ARG A 304 -13.66 2.50 8.51
CA ARG A 304 -14.28 3.64 9.20
C ARG A 304 -13.29 4.40 10.07
N THR A 305 -12.27 3.75 10.61
CA THR A 305 -11.34 4.40 11.55
C THR A 305 -10.21 5.12 10.83
N ALA A 306 -9.73 4.53 9.75
CA ALA A 306 -8.68 5.07 8.90
C ALA A 306 -9.01 4.79 7.43
N PRO A 307 -10.04 5.44 6.86
CA PRO A 307 -10.35 5.33 5.45
C PRO A 307 -9.15 5.62 4.57
N GLU A 308 -8.20 6.49 4.97
CA GLU A 308 -6.95 6.74 4.25
C GLU A 308 -6.02 5.52 4.19
N ALA A 309 -6.13 4.56 5.12
CA ALA A 309 -5.19 3.42 5.17
C ALA A 309 -5.44 2.43 4.03
N HIS A 310 -6.64 2.48 3.45
CA HIS A 310 -7.05 1.70 2.29
C HIS A 310 -6.75 2.42 0.97
N THR A 311 -5.87 3.42 1.03
CA THR A 311 -5.74 4.42 -0.01
C THR A 311 -4.28 4.45 -0.35
N PHE A 312 -3.98 3.67 -1.38
CA PHE A 312 -2.63 3.56 -1.84
C PHE A 312 -2.21 4.94 -2.38
N PRO A 313 -1.04 5.48 -1.98
CA PRO A 313 -0.49 6.67 -2.61
C PRO A 313 -0.20 6.42 -4.08
#